data_AF-A0A7S0L938-F1
#
_entry.id   AF-A0A7S0L938-F1
#
_cell.length_a   1.000
_cell.length_b   1.000
_cell.length_c   1.000
_cell.angle_alpha   90.00
_cell.angle_beta   90.00
_cell.angle_gamma   90.00
#
_symmetry.space_group_name_H-M   'P 1'
#
loop_
_entity.id
_entity.type
_entity.pdbx_description
1 polymer ?
#
loop_
_entity_poly.entity_id
_entity_poly.type
_entity_poly.pdbx_seq_one_letter_code
_entity_poly.pdbx_strand_id
1 'polypeptide(L)'
;MHSWFMQYTTNPQIEIEARIRDVKQMGFEAVLAHLKSNTQWSNTPEMRETLDLVHVSGVRETRGTGTRSFLRKNKINHVEFQGSPAHAVRIAVAEELPCGEDESPVQTYRFKRRITFVHKGMFAFELTQVRSGWSEQEARSSPIMHEIEIEFCGQKLRPSPNPQYLADSMLMKLKDLVNRLGKAAAGPALQPPGKRPKLADSAMQEGQPVSVKPGSAVALESAGHGQPPPFDGEMPTELASQMPWLLSHIEEGPKGAKLAFIMSLPMAIGRRSYPLFYFYGSVPVDEVSAKS
;
A
#
# COMPACT_ATOMS: atom_id res chain seq x y z
N MET A 1 -13.49 1.96 -3.41
CA MET A 1 -12.42 0.94 -3.32
C MET A 1 -12.94 -0.43 -2.90
N HIS A 2 -13.81 -0.56 -1.88
CA HIS A 2 -14.45 -1.84 -1.52
C HIS A 2 -15.07 -2.59 -2.72
N SER A 3 -15.88 -1.88 -3.53
CA SER A 3 -16.48 -2.44 -4.74
C SER A 3 -15.47 -2.93 -5.78
N TRP A 4 -14.24 -2.38 -5.80
CA TRP A 4 -13.18 -2.81 -6.70
C TRP A 4 -12.56 -4.13 -6.26
N PHE A 5 -12.33 -4.31 -4.96
CA PHE A 5 -11.89 -5.60 -4.41
C PHE A 5 -12.99 -6.68 -4.52
N MET A 6 -14.26 -6.30 -4.40
CA MET A 6 -15.37 -7.21 -4.74
C MET A 6 -15.29 -7.66 -6.20
N GLN A 7 -15.07 -6.74 -7.15
CA GLN A 7 -14.92 -7.09 -8.56
C GLN A 7 -13.73 -8.05 -8.80
N TYR A 8 -12.58 -7.81 -8.15
CA TYR A 8 -11.43 -8.71 -8.23
C TYR A 8 -11.78 -10.14 -7.82
N THR A 9 -12.57 -10.33 -6.76
CA THR A 9 -12.96 -11.70 -6.32
C THR A 9 -13.75 -12.46 -7.39
N THR A 10 -14.40 -11.75 -8.31
CA THR A 10 -15.16 -12.34 -9.42
C THR A 10 -14.40 -12.39 -10.75
N ASN A 11 -13.35 -11.58 -10.90
CA ASN A 11 -12.51 -11.54 -12.10
C ASN A 11 -11.03 -11.32 -11.71
N PRO A 12 -10.20 -12.38 -11.69
CA PRO A 12 -8.79 -12.30 -11.31
C PRO A 12 -7.90 -11.64 -12.37
N GLN A 13 -8.43 -11.23 -13.54
CA GLN A 13 -7.72 -10.41 -14.52
C GLN A 13 -7.77 -8.91 -14.15
N ILE A 14 -8.51 -8.55 -13.10
CA ILE A 14 -8.53 -7.20 -12.57
C ILE A 14 -7.23 -6.92 -11.83
N GLU A 15 -6.65 -5.78 -12.11
CA GLU A 15 -5.53 -5.18 -11.42
C GLU A 15 -6.04 -3.97 -10.62
N ILE A 16 -5.65 -3.89 -9.35
CA ILE A 16 -5.92 -2.73 -8.47
C ILE A 16 -4.58 -2.16 -8.05
N GLU A 17 -4.28 -0.95 -8.50
CA GLU A 17 -3.00 -0.28 -8.25
C GLU A 17 -3.19 1.14 -7.72
N ALA A 18 -2.27 1.58 -6.87
CA ALA A 18 -2.12 2.97 -6.46
C ALA A 18 -0.73 3.46 -6.86
N ARG A 19 -0.66 4.54 -7.63
CA ARG A 19 0.58 5.17 -8.08
C ARG A 19 0.75 6.53 -7.44
N ILE A 20 1.94 6.79 -6.90
CA ILE A 20 2.35 8.11 -6.42
C ILE A 20 3.07 8.82 -7.57
N ARG A 21 2.61 10.02 -7.93
CA ARG A 21 3.19 10.83 -9.02
C ARG A 21 4.29 11.77 -8.50
N ASP A 22 5.12 12.23 -9.43
CA ASP A 22 6.15 13.26 -9.22
C ASP A 22 7.13 12.93 -8.08
N VAL A 23 7.50 11.66 -7.98
CA VAL A 23 8.46 11.21 -6.96
C VAL A 23 9.86 11.71 -7.35
N LYS A 24 10.44 12.54 -6.50
CA LYS A 24 11.84 12.98 -6.66
C LYS A 24 12.79 11.86 -6.25
N GLN A 25 14.00 11.85 -6.83
CA GLN A 25 15.03 10.84 -6.57
C GLN A 25 15.29 10.63 -5.07
N MET A 26 15.47 11.71 -4.30
CA MET A 26 15.71 11.62 -2.86
C MET A 26 14.58 10.91 -2.10
N GLY A 27 13.32 11.18 -2.47
CA GLY A 27 12.16 10.49 -1.89
C GLY A 27 12.11 9.02 -2.29
N PHE A 28 12.41 8.71 -3.55
CA PHE A 28 12.51 7.34 -4.06
C PHE A 28 13.57 6.53 -3.31
N GLU A 29 14.77 7.08 -3.13
CA GLU A 29 15.88 6.44 -2.43
C GLU A 29 15.56 6.23 -0.94
N ALA A 30 14.90 7.19 -0.29
CA ALA A 30 14.46 7.06 1.10
C ALA A 30 13.44 5.92 1.29
N VAL A 31 12.45 5.82 0.39
CA VAL A 31 11.48 4.71 0.42
C VAL A 31 12.18 3.39 0.12
N LEU A 32 13.08 3.34 -0.87
CA LEU A 32 13.82 2.13 -1.20
C LEU A 32 14.68 1.63 -0.03
N ALA A 33 15.42 2.51 0.63
CA ALA A 33 16.22 2.19 1.80
C ALA A 33 15.35 1.65 2.94
N HIS A 34 14.19 2.28 3.17
CA HIS A 34 13.23 1.80 4.16
C HIS A 34 12.72 0.38 3.84
N LEU A 35 12.29 0.14 2.60
CA LEU A 35 11.78 -1.17 2.20
C LEU A 35 12.86 -2.26 2.29
N LYS A 36 14.10 -1.96 1.88
CA LYS A 36 15.24 -2.89 2.03
C LYS A 36 15.57 -3.23 3.49
N SER A 37 15.29 -2.34 4.43
CA SER A 37 15.54 -2.59 5.86
C SER A 37 14.57 -3.62 6.46
N ASN A 38 13.39 -3.82 5.86
CA ASN A 38 12.45 -4.83 6.28
C ASN A 38 12.86 -6.21 5.76
N THR A 39 12.92 -7.21 6.63
CA THR A 39 13.28 -8.59 6.26
C THR A 39 12.06 -9.52 6.11
N GLN A 40 10.85 -9.00 6.30
CA GLN A 40 9.61 -9.79 6.35
C GLN A 40 8.83 -9.76 5.02
N TRP A 41 9.54 -9.74 3.91
CA TRP A 41 8.92 -9.81 2.58
C TRP A 41 8.56 -11.26 2.23
N SER A 42 7.44 -11.44 1.54
CA SER A 42 6.98 -12.73 1.04
C SER A 42 7.72 -13.19 -0.21
N ASN A 43 8.52 -12.30 -0.81
CA ASN A 43 9.43 -12.60 -1.90
C ASN A 43 10.86 -12.22 -1.52
N THR A 44 11.83 -12.69 -2.31
CA THR A 44 13.18 -12.12 -2.33
C THR A 44 13.16 -10.92 -3.28
N PRO A 45 13.26 -9.67 -2.79
CA PRO A 45 13.23 -8.50 -3.65
C PRO A 45 14.47 -8.49 -4.55
N GLU A 46 14.25 -8.51 -5.86
CA GLU A 46 15.31 -8.52 -6.86
C GLU A 46 15.05 -7.39 -7.86
N MET A 47 16.14 -6.80 -8.36
CA MET A 47 16.06 -5.82 -9.42
C MET A 47 15.81 -6.52 -10.75
N ARG A 48 14.74 -6.14 -11.45
CA ARG A 48 14.39 -6.64 -12.78
C ARG A 48 14.43 -5.51 -13.78
N GLU A 49 14.93 -5.81 -14.97
CA GLU A 49 14.96 -4.88 -16.08
C GLU A 49 14.04 -5.38 -17.19
N THR A 50 13.18 -4.50 -17.69
CA THR A 50 12.30 -4.78 -18.82
C THR A 50 12.32 -3.62 -19.80
N LEU A 51 12.05 -3.94 -21.06
CA LEU A 51 11.68 -2.96 -22.07
C LEU A 51 10.20 -3.13 -22.40
N ASP A 52 9.39 -2.13 -22.06
CA ASP A 52 7.99 -2.09 -22.42
C ASP A 52 7.83 -1.30 -23.72
N LEU A 53 7.15 -1.87 -24.71
CA LEU A 53 6.81 -1.24 -25.97
C LEU A 53 5.29 -1.06 -26.01
N VAL A 54 4.84 0.17 -26.17
CA VAL A 54 3.41 0.49 -26.32
C VAL A 54 3.14 0.68 -27.80
N HIS A 55 2.34 -0.20 -28.38
CA HIS A 55 1.94 -0.14 -29.78
C HIS A 55 0.79 0.85 -29.98
N VAL A 56 0.67 1.42 -31.18
CA VAL A 56 -0.43 2.35 -31.52
C VAL A 56 -1.83 1.73 -31.38
N SER A 57 -1.92 0.40 -31.44
CA SER A 57 -3.15 -0.38 -31.20
C SER A 57 -3.60 -0.40 -29.73
N GLY A 58 -2.75 0.06 -28.81
CA GLY A 58 -2.93 -0.01 -27.36
C GLY A 58 -2.37 -1.27 -26.71
N VAL A 59 -1.74 -2.20 -27.46
CA VAL A 59 -1.07 -3.37 -26.89
C VAL A 59 0.25 -2.97 -26.24
N ARG A 60 0.53 -3.52 -25.05
CA ARG A 60 1.81 -3.44 -24.36
C ARG A 60 2.58 -4.73 -24.55
N GLU A 61 3.67 -4.69 -25.31
CA GLU A 61 4.69 -5.74 -25.32
C GLU A 61 5.66 -5.48 -24.15
N THR A 62 6.01 -6.51 -23.40
CA THR A 62 7.06 -6.46 -22.38
C THR A 62 8.15 -7.46 -22.72
N ARG A 63 9.38 -6.98 -22.88
CA ARG A 63 10.57 -7.80 -23.14
C ARG A 63 11.42 -7.88 -21.88
N GLY A 64 11.58 -9.08 -21.35
CA GLY A 64 12.49 -9.40 -20.24
C GLY A 64 13.60 -10.33 -20.69
N THR A 65 14.41 -10.83 -19.75
CA THR A 65 15.48 -11.80 -20.03
C THR A 65 14.87 -13.12 -20.54
N GLY A 66 14.88 -13.31 -21.86
CA GLY A 66 14.40 -14.54 -22.52
C GLY A 66 12.88 -14.68 -22.58
N THR A 67 12.10 -13.66 -22.23
CA THR A 67 10.63 -13.69 -22.23
C THR A 67 10.03 -12.49 -22.95
N ARG A 68 8.91 -12.72 -23.62
CA ARG A 68 8.04 -11.70 -24.23
C ARG A 68 6.61 -11.94 -23.77
N SER A 69 5.90 -10.88 -23.43
CA SER A 69 4.47 -10.95 -23.11
C SER A 69 3.72 -9.79 -23.74
N PHE A 70 2.47 -10.04 -24.16
CA PHE A 70 1.61 -9.04 -24.79
C PHE A 70 0.32 -8.93 -23.99
N LEU A 71 0.00 -7.70 -23.60
CA LEU A 71 -1.14 -7.40 -22.74
C LEU A 71 -1.89 -6.19 -23.29
N ARG A 72 -3.22 -6.22 -23.23
CA ARG A 72 -4.07 -5.05 -23.42
C ARG A 72 -4.65 -4.64 -22.07
N LYS A 73 -4.40 -3.39 -21.66
CA LYS A 73 -4.89 -2.84 -20.39
C LYS A 73 -6.18 -2.05 -20.62
N ASN A 74 -7.31 -2.61 -20.20
CA ASN A 74 -8.61 -1.96 -20.26
C ASN A 74 -8.85 -1.18 -18.97
N LYS A 75 -8.85 0.15 -19.04
CA LYS A 75 -9.08 1.00 -17.87
C LYS A 75 -10.56 0.95 -17.49
N ILE A 76 -10.86 0.48 -16.28
CA ILE A 76 -12.23 0.40 -15.77
C ILE A 76 -12.58 1.70 -15.04
N ASN A 77 -11.79 2.07 -14.04
CA ASN A 77 -12.04 3.26 -13.23
C ASN A 77 -10.74 3.80 -12.63
N HIS A 78 -10.73 5.07 -12.24
CA HIS A 78 -9.65 5.64 -11.45
C HIS A 78 -10.16 6.81 -10.61
N VAL A 79 -9.47 7.06 -9.50
CA VAL A 79 -9.64 8.23 -8.65
C VAL A 79 -8.28 8.87 -8.44
N GLU A 80 -8.22 10.20 -8.51
CA GLU A 80 -7.02 10.98 -8.20
C GLU A 80 -7.32 11.91 -7.02
N PHE A 81 -6.36 12.02 -6.11
CA PHE A 81 -6.44 12.92 -4.97
C PHE A 81 -5.05 13.40 -4.56
N GLN A 82 -5.01 14.51 -3.82
CA GLN A 82 -3.78 15.05 -3.27
C GLN A 82 -3.45 14.30 -1.98
N GLY A 83 -2.43 13.42 -2.00
CA GLY A 83 -2.02 12.66 -0.81
C GLY A 83 -1.22 13.50 0.18
N SER A 84 -0.45 14.46 -0.33
CA SER A 84 0.27 15.49 0.44
C SER A 84 0.46 16.73 -0.44
N PRO A 85 0.84 17.91 0.09
CA PRO A 85 1.07 19.09 -0.75
C PRO A 85 2.05 18.87 -1.92
N ALA A 86 2.97 17.91 -1.81
CA ALA A 86 3.98 17.62 -2.83
C ALA A 86 3.66 16.44 -3.74
N HIS A 87 2.69 15.57 -3.38
CA HIS A 87 2.47 14.29 -4.07
C HIS A 87 0.99 14.03 -4.34
N ALA A 88 0.66 13.94 -5.62
CA ALA A 88 -0.62 13.43 -6.09
C ALA A 88 -0.60 11.90 -6.13
N VAL A 89 -1.75 11.30 -5.81
CA VAL A 89 -1.94 9.87 -5.76
C VAL A 89 -3.08 9.51 -6.71
N ARG A 90 -2.83 8.53 -7.57
CA ARG A 90 -3.84 7.94 -8.45
C ARG A 90 -4.08 6.50 -8.02
N ILE A 91 -5.33 6.14 -7.78
CA ILE A 91 -5.73 4.75 -7.59
C ILE A 91 -6.54 4.34 -8.81
N ALA A 92 -6.16 3.24 -9.45
CA ALA A 92 -6.75 2.78 -10.67
C ALA A 92 -7.16 1.32 -10.56
N VAL A 93 -8.23 0.99 -11.29
CA VAL A 93 -8.66 -0.37 -11.55
C VAL A 93 -8.65 -0.58 -13.04
N ALA A 94 -7.99 -1.63 -13.47
CA ALA A 94 -7.90 -2.02 -14.86
C ALA A 94 -8.08 -3.52 -14.99
N GLU A 95 -8.38 -3.98 -16.19
CA GLU A 95 -8.29 -5.39 -16.56
C GLU A 95 -7.09 -5.57 -17.48
N GLU A 96 -6.22 -6.51 -17.16
CA GLU A 96 -5.07 -6.87 -18.01
C GLU A 96 -5.38 -8.17 -18.76
N LEU A 97 -5.62 -8.05 -20.06
CA LEU A 97 -5.97 -9.17 -20.93
C LEU A 97 -4.76 -9.63 -21.74
N PRO A 98 -4.30 -10.89 -21.59
CA PRO A 98 -3.31 -11.48 -22.49
C PRO A 98 -3.80 -11.44 -23.94
N CYS A 99 -2.91 -11.10 -24.86
CA CYS A 99 -3.20 -11.12 -26.29
C CYS A 99 -2.03 -11.72 -27.09
N GLY A 100 -2.24 -11.88 -28.40
CA GLY A 100 -1.18 -12.29 -29.32
C GLY A 100 -0.17 -11.18 -29.60
N GLU A 101 0.83 -11.52 -30.42
CA GLU A 101 1.79 -10.53 -30.92
C GLU A 101 1.08 -9.41 -31.70
N ASP A 102 1.63 -8.20 -31.65
CA ASP A 102 1.09 -7.03 -32.33
C ASP A 102 2.14 -6.46 -33.30
N GLU A 103 1.79 -6.40 -34.59
CA GLU A 103 2.66 -5.89 -35.66
C GLU A 103 2.50 -4.38 -35.88
N SER A 104 1.59 -3.72 -35.16
CA SER A 104 1.36 -2.29 -35.29
C SER A 104 2.62 -1.52 -34.87
N PRO A 105 2.87 -0.33 -35.45
CA PRO A 105 3.99 0.51 -35.06
C PRO A 105 4.06 0.76 -33.54
N VAL A 106 5.27 0.76 -33.00
CA VAL A 106 5.52 1.11 -31.60
C VAL A 106 5.42 2.62 -31.45
N GLN A 107 4.56 3.07 -30.55
CA GLN A 107 4.35 4.46 -30.21
C GLN A 107 5.32 4.95 -29.13
N THR A 108 5.66 4.10 -28.16
CA THR A 108 6.51 4.51 -27.03
C THR A 108 7.32 3.34 -26.51
N TYR A 109 8.59 3.61 -26.22
CA TYR A 109 9.52 2.70 -25.56
C TYR A 109 9.71 3.15 -24.12
N ARG A 110 9.64 2.22 -23.17
CA ARG A 110 9.90 2.48 -21.75
C ARG A 110 10.88 1.46 -21.21
N PHE A 111 12.11 1.89 -20.95
CA PHE A 111 13.07 1.07 -20.22
C PHE A 111 12.77 1.18 -18.72
N LYS A 112 12.49 0.05 -18.09
CA LYS A 112 12.13 -0.03 -16.68
C LYS A 112 13.16 -0.82 -15.92
N ARG A 113 13.61 -0.27 -14.80
CA ARG A 113 14.40 -0.97 -13.79
C ARG A 113 13.59 -0.95 -12.50
N ARG A 114 13.04 -2.11 -12.13
CA ARG A 114 12.03 -2.25 -11.07
C ARG A 114 12.54 -3.18 -9.98
N ILE A 115 12.26 -2.83 -8.73
CA ILE A 115 12.34 -3.73 -7.59
C ILE A 115 10.97 -3.86 -6.94
N THR A 116 10.55 -5.09 -6.68
CA THR A 116 9.23 -5.40 -6.13
C THR A 116 9.37 -6.02 -4.74
N PHE A 117 8.65 -5.47 -3.76
CA PHE A 117 8.58 -5.98 -2.39
C PHE A 117 7.16 -6.44 -2.10
N VAL A 118 6.97 -7.74 -1.87
CA VAL A 118 5.64 -8.32 -1.62
C VAL A 118 5.40 -8.44 -0.12
N HIS A 119 4.40 -7.74 0.38
CA HIS A 119 4.00 -7.81 1.78
C HIS A 119 2.88 -8.83 1.98
N LYS A 120 3.20 -9.89 2.72
CA LYS A 120 2.25 -10.94 3.14
C LYS A 120 1.49 -11.59 1.98
N GLY A 121 2.11 -11.65 0.80
CA GLY A 121 1.48 -12.16 -0.42
C GLY A 121 0.28 -11.34 -0.91
N MET A 122 -0.03 -10.18 -0.32
CA MET A 122 -1.23 -9.39 -0.65
C MET A 122 -0.90 -8.17 -1.50
N PHE A 123 0.09 -7.39 -1.09
CA PHE A 123 0.41 -6.12 -1.72
C PHE A 123 1.86 -6.10 -2.20
N ALA A 124 2.07 -5.75 -3.46
CA ALA A 124 3.37 -5.51 -4.04
C ALA A 124 3.67 -4.01 -4.00
N PHE A 125 4.77 -3.64 -3.35
CA PHE A 125 5.35 -2.31 -3.44
C PHE A 125 6.35 -2.33 -4.59
N GLU A 126 6.07 -1.59 -5.66
CA GLU A 126 6.93 -1.53 -6.83
C GLU A 126 7.62 -0.18 -6.92
N LEU A 127 8.96 -0.21 -6.91
CA LEU A 127 9.79 0.97 -7.09
C LEU A 127 10.45 0.86 -8.45
N THR A 128 10.04 1.73 -9.37
CA THR A 128 10.47 1.68 -10.77
C THR A 128 11.22 2.94 -11.16
N GLN A 129 12.44 2.75 -11.66
CA GLN A 129 13.14 3.76 -12.46
C GLN A 129 12.73 3.58 -13.92
N VAL A 130 12.20 4.64 -14.53
CA VAL A 130 11.70 4.61 -15.90
C VAL A 130 12.47 5.61 -16.74
N ARG A 131 12.90 5.18 -17.93
CA ARG A 131 13.30 6.09 -19.00
C ARG A 131 12.38 5.85 -20.19
N SER A 132 11.98 6.89 -20.90
CA SER A 132 10.96 6.78 -21.97
C SER A 132 11.31 7.64 -23.19
N GLY A 133 10.92 7.18 -24.37
CA GLY A 133 11.17 7.86 -25.64
C GLY A 133 10.38 7.25 -26.80
N TRP A 134 10.45 7.87 -27.97
CA TRP A 134 9.77 7.44 -29.19
C TRP A 134 10.56 6.36 -29.93
N SER A 135 11.83 6.17 -29.57
CA SER A 135 12.67 5.07 -30.01
C SER A 135 13.37 4.40 -28.83
N GLU A 136 13.90 3.19 -29.03
CA GLU A 136 14.67 2.51 -27.98
C GLU A 136 15.92 3.30 -27.58
N GLN A 137 16.63 3.90 -28.55
CA GLN A 137 17.84 4.68 -28.31
C GLN A 137 17.54 5.95 -27.50
N GLU A 138 16.44 6.63 -27.82
CA GLU A 138 15.96 7.78 -27.06
C GLU A 138 15.58 7.35 -25.65
N ALA A 139 14.77 6.30 -25.49
CA ALA A 139 14.40 5.79 -24.18
C ALA A 139 15.61 5.42 -23.32
N ARG A 140 16.70 4.89 -23.88
CA ARG A 140 17.92 4.59 -23.13
C ARG A 140 18.68 5.84 -22.68
N SER A 141 18.61 6.94 -23.43
CA SER A 141 19.32 8.19 -23.13
C SER A 141 18.49 9.22 -22.37
N SER A 142 17.16 9.03 -22.31
CA SER A 142 16.25 9.91 -21.59
C SER A 142 16.53 10.00 -20.08
N PRO A 143 16.19 11.14 -19.44
CA PRO A 143 16.25 11.29 -17.99
C PRO A 143 15.46 10.21 -17.25
N ILE A 144 15.94 9.84 -16.05
CA ILE A 144 15.26 8.88 -15.19
C ILE A 144 14.07 9.56 -14.50
N MET A 145 12.90 8.97 -14.68
CA MET A 145 11.71 9.22 -13.88
C MET A 145 11.59 8.15 -12.79
N HIS A 146 11.02 8.51 -11.65
CA HIS A 146 10.81 7.59 -10.54
C HIS A 146 9.31 7.38 -10.32
N GLU A 147 8.88 6.12 -10.33
CA GLU A 147 7.51 5.71 -10.05
C GLU A 147 7.49 4.83 -8.79
N ILE A 148 6.53 5.09 -7.89
CA ILE A 148 6.25 4.22 -6.74
C ILE A 148 4.79 3.77 -6.84
N GLU A 149 4.60 2.46 -6.79
CA GLU A 149 3.30 1.80 -6.94
C GLU A 149 3.04 0.86 -5.75
N ILE A 150 1.77 0.76 -5.35
CA ILE A 150 1.25 -0.33 -4.54
C ILE A 150 0.24 -1.06 -5.39
N GLU A 151 0.46 -2.33 -5.64
CA GLU A 151 -0.43 -3.20 -6.40
C GLU A 151 -1.00 -4.28 -5.47
N PHE A 152 -2.28 -4.59 -5.62
CA PHE A 152 -2.82 -5.80 -5.03
C PHE A 152 -2.47 -7.01 -5.90
N CYS A 153 -1.55 -7.84 -5.43
CA CYS A 153 -1.01 -8.99 -6.16
C CYS A 153 -1.53 -10.35 -5.63
N GLY A 154 -2.66 -10.31 -4.88
CA GLY A 154 -3.19 -11.35 -4.02
C GLY A 154 -2.82 -12.79 -4.40
N GLN A 155 -1.77 -13.33 -3.78
CA GLN A 155 -1.45 -14.74 -3.86
C GLN A 155 -2.26 -15.49 -2.80
N LYS A 156 -3.23 -16.29 -3.27
CA LYS A 156 -3.74 -17.54 -2.65
C LYS A 156 -3.99 -17.53 -1.12
N LEU A 157 -4.37 -16.42 -0.51
CA LEU A 157 -4.86 -16.46 0.88
C LEU A 157 -6.22 -17.16 0.89
N ARG A 158 -6.29 -18.31 1.56
CA ARG A 158 -7.53 -19.03 1.83
C ARG A 158 -7.76 -19.07 3.34
N PRO A 159 -8.91 -18.59 3.85
CA PRO A 159 -9.97 -17.89 3.10
C PRO A 159 -9.52 -16.51 2.59
N SER A 160 -10.11 -16.04 1.48
CA SER A 160 -9.84 -14.71 0.94
C SER A 160 -10.21 -13.65 1.98
N PRO A 161 -9.32 -12.70 2.31
CA PRO A 161 -9.66 -11.62 3.23
C PRO A 161 -10.89 -10.85 2.73
N ASN A 162 -11.65 -10.28 3.68
CA ASN A 162 -12.79 -9.44 3.36
C ASN A 162 -12.35 -8.29 2.41
N PRO A 163 -13.04 -8.07 1.28
CA PRO A 163 -12.75 -6.98 0.33
C PRO A 163 -12.66 -5.58 0.97
N GLN A 164 -13.41 -5.34 2.05
CA GLN A 164 -13.29 -4.11 2.83
C GLN A 164 -11.91 -4.00 3.48
N TYR A 165 -11.48 -5.03 4.22
CA TYR A 165 -10.15 -5.08 4.84
C TYR A 165 -9.03 -4.86 3.82
N LEU A 166 -9.14 -5.44 2.62
CA LEU A 166 -8.16 -5.24 1.57
C LEU A 166 -8.07 -3.78 1.11
N ALA A 167 -9.22 -3.12 0.91
CA ALA A 167 -9.27 -1.71 0.57
C ALA A 167 -8.61 -0.85 1.64
N ASP A 168 -8.91 -1.09 2.91
CA ASP A 168 -8.38 -0.30 4.02
C ASP A 168 -6.87 -0.55 4.21
N SER A 169 -6.43 -1.80 4.09
CA SER A 169 -5.01 -2.16 4.17
C SER A 169 -4.19 -1.48 3.06
N MET A 170 -4.74 -1.39 1.85
CA MET A 170 -4.11 -0.66 0.75
C MET A 170 -4.01 0.84 1.04
N LEU A 171 -5.11 1.46 1.50
CA LEU A 171 -5.15 2.89 1.84
C LEU A 171 -4.18 3.27 2.96
N MET A 172 -4.05 2.45 3.99
CA MET A 172 -3.09 2.68 5.07
C MET A 172 -1.65 2.61 4.56
N LYS A 173 -1.32 1.58 3.77
CA LYS A 173 0.03 1.43 3.19
C LYS A 173 0.37 2.61 2.28
N LEU A 174 -0.61 3.11 1.55
CA LEU A 174 -0.48 4.30 0.71
C LEU A 174 -0.25 5.57 1.53
N LYS A 175 -1.01 5.77 2.62
CA LYS A 175 -0.80 6.87 3.59
C LYS A 175 0.63 6.83 4.14
N ASP A 176 1.11 5.66 4.55
CA ASP A 176 2.47 5.49 5.09
C ASP A 176 3.56 5.87 4.07
N LEU A 177 3.42 5.45 2.81
CA LEU A 177 4.36 5.83 1.76
C LEU A 177 4.36 7.33 1.50
N VAL A 178 3.18 7.94 1.37
CA VAL A 178 3.06 9.39 1.12
C VAL A 178 3.65 10.20 2.27
N ASN A 179 3.38 9.80 3.52
CA ASN A 179 3.97 10.44 4.69
C ASN A 179 5.50 10.34 4.70
N ARG A 180 6.06 9.20 4.30
CA ARG A 180 7.52 9.01 4.21
C ARG A 180 8.14 9.88 3.13
N LEU A 181 7.47 10.00 1.97
CA LEU A 181 7.91 10.90 0.91
C LEU A 181 7.88 12.36 1.36
N GLY A 182 6.82 12.78 2.06
CA GLY A 182 6.73 14.11 2.65
C GLY A 182 7.86 14.40 3.64
N LYS A 183 8.19 13.43 4.52
CA LYS A 183 9.33 13.54 5.45
C LYS A 183 10.67 13.63 4.72
N ALA A 184 10.88 12.80 3.68
CA ALA A 184 12.11 12.84 2.89
C ALA A 184 12.28 14.18 2.16
N ALA A 185 11.19 14.76 1.65
CA ALA A 185 11.21 16.05 0.97
C ALA A 185 11.52 17.24 1.90
N ALA A 186 11.25 17.11 3.21
CA ALA A 186 11.46 18.16 4.21
C ALA A 186 12.91 18.30 4.72
N GLY A 187 13.84 17.44 4.31
CA GLY A 187 15.27 17.51 4.69
C GLY A 187 15.76 16.33 5.53
N PRO A 188 17.08 16.25 5.84
CA PRO A 188 17.71 15.00 6.23
C PRO A 188 17.54 14.74 7.73
N ALA A 189 16.57 13.90 8.08
CA ALA A 189 16.62 13.08 9.28
C ALA A 189 15.62 11.92 9.16
N LEU A 190 15.92 10.95 8.30
CA LEU A 190 15.47 9.59 8.57
C LEU A 190 16.71 8.81 8.92
N GLN A 191 17.04 8.78 10.22
CA GLN A 191 17.63 7.56 10.74
C GLN A 191 16.73 6.41 10.23
N PRO A 192 17.31 5.33 9.70
CA PRO A 192 16.50 4.16 9.37
C PRO A 192 15.63 3.88 10.59
N PRO A 193 14.30 3.72 10.45
CA PRO A 193 13.48 3.40 11.61
C PRO A 193 14.17 2.23 12.30
N GLY A 194 14.46 2.39 13.59
CA GLY A 194 15.07 1.33 14.40
C GLY A 194 14.36 0.03 14.04
N LYS A 195 15.15 -1.04 13.81
CA LYS A 195 14.64 -2.34 13.35
C LYS A 195 13.27 -2.57 13.96
N ARG A 196 12.21 -2.57 13.13
CA ARG A 196 10.86 -2.89 13.62
C ARG A 196 11.00 -4.15 14.46
N PRO A 197 10.68 -4.11 15.76
CA PRO A 197 10.80 -5.30 16.58
C PRO A 197 9.97 -6.36 15.87
N LYS A 198 10.61 -7.48 15.51
CA LYS A 198 9.88 -8.60 14.94
C LYS A 198 8.73 -8.91 15.92
N LEU A 199 7.51 -8.98 15.40
CA LEU A 199 6.37 -9.60 16.10
C LEU A 199 6.67 -11.05 16.56
N ALA A 200 7.84 -11.60 16.24
CA ALA A 200 8.28 -12.95 16.59
C ALA A 200 8.20 -13.26 18.10
N ASP A 201 8.29 -12.25 18.97
CA ASP A 201 8.15 -12.43 20.43
C ASP A 201 6.75 -12.09 20.96
N SER A 202 5.82 -11.68 20.09
CA SER A 202 4.43 -11.42 20.48
C SER A 202 3.54 -12.56 19.98
N ALA A 203 2.71 -13.11 20.85
CA ALA A 203 1.72 -14.12 20.48
C ALA A 203 0.64 -13.59 19.49
N MET A 204 0.65 -12.30 19.17
CA MET A 204 -0.35 -11.64 18.35
C MET A 204 0.11 -11.44 16.90
N GLN A 205 -0.82 -11.59 15.95
CA GLN A 205 -0.57 -11.39 14.52
C GLN A 205 -1.40 -10.21 13.98
N GLU A 206 -0.88 -9.48 13.00
CA GLU A 206 -1.66 -8.47 12.29
C GLU A 206 -2.89 -9.09 11.61
N GLY A 207 -4.02 -8.39 11.68
CA GLY A 207 -5.34 -8.85 11.28
C GLY A 207 -6.03 -9.70 12.35
N GLN A 208 -5.35 -10.06 13.44
CA GLN A 208 -5.95 -10.83 14.52
C GLN A 208 -6.93 -9.96 15.32
N PRO A 209 -8.12 -10.49 15.65
CA PRO A 209 -9.01 -9.86 16.61
C PRO A 209 -8.34 -9.72 17.98
N VAL A 210 -8.41 -8.51 18.54
CA VAL A 210 -7.85 -8.21 19.85
C VAL A 210 -8.88 -7.56 20.78
N SER A 211 -8.66 -7.72 22.07
CA SER A 211 -9.36 -7.00 23.14
C SER A 211 -8.42 -5.94 23.70
N VAL A 212 -9.00 -4.80 24.06
CA VAL A 212 -8.34 -3.76 24.86
C VAL A 212 -8.81 -3.92 26.30
N LYS A 213 -7.89 -3.88 27.27
CA LYS A 213 -8.23 -4.02 28.70
C LYS A 213 -9.19 -2.90 29.13
N PRO A 214 -10.17 -3.17 30.01
CA PRO A 214 -10.99 -2.13 30.63
C PRO A 214 -10.13 -1.03 31.28
N GLY A 215 -10.47 0.24 31.04
CA GLY A 215 -9.73 1.39 31.56
C GLY A 215 -8.56 1.87 30.69
N SER A 216 -8.23 1.16 29.61
CA SER A 216 -7.15 1.51 28.69
C SER A 216 -7.56 2.66 27.77
N ALA A 217 -6.71 3.69 27.68
CA ALA A 217 -6.92 4.79 26.76
C ALA A 217 -6.47 4.38 25.34
N VAL A 218 -7.34 4.59 24.36
CA VAL A 218 -6.99 4.43 22.94
C VAL A 218 -6.84 5.82 22.35
N ALA A 219 -5.59 6.24 22.15
CA ALA A 219 -5.28 7.49 21.47
C ALA A 219 -5.66 7.34 20.00
N LEU A 220 -6.59 8.17 19.52
CA LEU A 220 -7.11 8.14 18.17
C LEU A 220 -6.28 9.06 17.26
N GLU A 221 -5.89 8.53 16.11
CA GLU A 221 -5.35 9.38 15.05
C GLU A 221 -6.47 10.09 14.29
N SER A 222 -6.23 11.34 13.90
CA SER A 222 -7.09 12.03 12.92
C SER A 222 -7.10 11.24 11.61
N ALA A 223 -8.25 10.66 11.28
CA ALA A 223 -8.48 10.12 9.95
C ALA A 223 -8.47 11.28 8.96
N GLY A 224 -7.46 11.36 8.08
CA GLY A 224 -7.33 12.43 7.08
C GLY A 224 -8.48 12.48 6.06
N HIS A 225 -9.45 11.56 6.12
CA HIS A 225 -10.62 11.50 5.27
C HIS A 225 -11.86 11.14 6.12
N GLY A 226 -12.91 11.98 6.07
CA GLY A 226 -14.15 11.80 6.83
C GLY A 226 -14.49 13.01 7.70
N GLN A 227 -15.66 13.00 8.33
CA GLN A 227 -15.91 13.88 9.47
C GLN A 227 -14.92 13.50 10.59
N PRO A 228 -14.46 14.44 11.44
CA PRO A 228 -13.59 14.10 12.55
C PRO A 228 -14.25 13.00 13.42
N PRO A 229 -13.46 12.09 14.02
CA PRO A 229 -14.01 11.18 15.03
C PRO A 229 -14.76 12.02 16.08
N PRO A 230 -15.87 11.53 16.66
CA PRO A 230 -16.66 12.29 17.63
C PRO A 230 -15.93 12.50 18.98
N PHE A 231 -14.66 12.14 19.05
CA PHE A 231 -13.83 12.18 20.24
C PHE A 231 -12.56 12.98 19.94
N ASP A 232 -12.20 13.87 20.87
CA ASP A 232 -11.03 14.76 20.76
C ASP A 232 -9.73 13.97 20.99
N GLY A 233 -9.30 13.19 19.99
CA GLY A 233 -8.01 12.50 19.99
C GLY A 233 -7.90 11.29 20.92
N GLU A 234 -8.89 11.00 21.76
CA GLU A 234 -8.90 9.81 22.63
C GLU A 234 -10.30 9.20 22.69
N MET A 235 -10.39 7.87 22.60
CA MET A 235 -11.65 7.16 22.79
C MET A 235 -11.96 6.98 24.28
N PRO A 236 -13.22 7.17 24.73
CA PRO A 236 -13.63 6.81 26.09
C PRO A 236 -13.27 5.37 26.43
N THR A 237 -12.68 5.15 27.60
CA THR A 237 -12.10 3.86 28.03
C THR A 237 -13.14 2.73 28.09
N GLU A 238 -14.37 3.06 28.45
CA GLU A 238 -15.49 2.11 28.52
C GLU A 238 -15.86 1.62 27.12
N LEU A 239 -15.83 2.53 26.14
CA LEU A 239 -16.12 2.21 24.74
C LEU A 239 -14.97 1.42 24.12
N ALA A 240 -13.73 1.85 24.35
CA ALA A 240 -12.54 1.18 23.83
C ALA A 240 -12.50 -0.31 24.17
N SER A 241 -12.81 -0.68 25.42
CA SER A 241 -12.82 -2.09 25.84
C SER A 241 -13.92 -2.96 25.19
N GLN A 242 -15.01 -2.34 24.73
CA GLN A 242 -16.15 -3.04 24.12
C GLN A 242 -16.03 -3.16 22.60
N MET A 243 -15.17 -2.36 21.98
CA MET A 243 -15.01 -2.35 20.53
C MET A 243 -14.28 -3.61 20.01
N PRO A 244 -14.69 -4.14 18.85
CA PRO A 244 -13.96 -5.18 18.16
C PRO A 244 -12.80 -4.53 17.41
N TRP A 245 -11.61 -4.78 17.93
CA TRP A 245 -10.37 -4.32 17.35
C TRP A 245 -9.72 -5.43 16.54
N LEU A 246 -9.04 -5.05 15.47
CA LEU A 246 -8.01 -5.87 14.84
C LEU A 246 -6.65 -5.24 15.12
N LEU A 247 -5.65 -6.08 15.40
CA LEU A 247 -4.27 -5.64 15.45
C LEU A 247 -3.81 -5.25 14.04
N SER A 248 -3.34 -4.03 13.85
CA SER A 248 -2.64 -3.65 12.62
C SER A 248 -1.16 -3.99 12.74
N HIS A 249 -0.44 -3.44 13.72
CA HIS A 249 0.97 -3.72 13.90
C HIS A 249 1.44 -3.24 15.28
N ILE A 250 2.70 -3.50 15.62
CA ILE A 250 3.34 -3.01 16.84
C ILE A 250 4.54 -2.15 16.43
N GLU A 251 4.65 -0.95 16.99
CA GLU A 251 5.86 -0.12 16.85
C GLU A 251 6.41 0.29 18.21
N GLU A 252 7.67 0.71 18.20
CA GLU A 252 8.31 1.31 19.36
C GLU A 252 7.95 2.80 19.41
N GLY A 253 7.18 3.17 20.42
CA GLY A 253 6.76 4.53 20.72
C GLY A 253 7.82 5.34 21.48
N PRO A 254 7.47 6.56 21.91
CA PRO A 254 8.36 7.43 22.66
C PRO A 254 8.93 6.71 23.89
N LYS A 255 10.23 6.89 24.14
CA LYS A 255 10.94 6.30 25.29
C LYS A 255 11.00 4.75 25.31
N GLY A 256 10.83 4.11 24.15
CA GLY A 256 10.98 2.65 24.02
C GLY A 256 9.74 1.85 24.42
N ALA A 257 8.61 2.52 24.69
CA ALA A 257 7.35 1.84 24.97
C ALA A 257 6.85 1.11 23.71
N LYS A 258 6.39 -0.14 23.82
CA LYS A 258 5.77 -0.82 22.67
C LYS A 258 4.30 -0.43 22.58
N LEU A 259 3.91 0.10 21.42
CA LEU A 259 2.53 0.50 21.13
C LEU A 259 1.93 -0.46 20.11
N ALA A 260 0.77 -1.02 20.43
CA ALA A 260 -0.08 -1.73 19.50
C ALA A 260 -0.96 -0.73 18.75
N PHE A 261 -0.86 -0.76 17.44
CA PHE A 261 -1.75 -0.04 16.55
C PHE A 261 -2.94 -0.92 16.22
N ILE A 262 -4.13 -0.45 16.56
CA ILE A 262 -5.38 -1.18 16.45
C ILE A 262 -6.36 -0.43 15.56
N MET A 263 -7.22 -1.20 14.91
CA MET A 263 -8.26 -0.68 14.02
C MET A 263 -9.61 -1.28 14.37
N SER A 264 -10.66 -0.46 14.43
CA SER A 264 -12.01 -0.97 14.69
C SER A 264 -12.59 -1.67 13.47
N LEU A 265 -13.36 -2.75 13.66
CA LEU A 265 -14.25 -3.22 12.60
C LEU A 265 -15.38 -2.20 12.37
N PRO A 266 -15.97 -2.13 11.15
CA PRO A 266 -17.13 -1.28 10.90
C PRO A 266 -18.27 -1.60 11.87
N MET A 267 -18.72 -0.61 12.64
CA MET A 267 -19.86 -0.78 13.55
C MET A 267 -20.63 0.51 13.82
N ALA A 268 -21.89 0.35 14.20
CA ALA A 268 -22.70 1.44 14.74
C ALA A 268 -22.42 1.60 16.24
N ILE A 269 -22.30 2.85 16.72
CA ILE A 269 -22.18 3.18 18.14
C ILE A 269 -23.49 3.84 18.56
N GLY A 270 -24.33 3.12 19.32
CA GLY A 270 -25.66 3.60 19.72
C GLY A 270 -26.66 3.71 18.55
N ARG A 271 -27.55 4.71 18.58
CA ARG A 271 -28.56 4.95 17.51
C ARG A 271 -28.00 5.67 16.28
N ARG A 272 -26.74 6.10 16.32
CA ARG A 272 -26.05 6.67 15.16
C ARG A 272 -25.29 5.53 14.49
N SER A 273 -25.69 5.20 13.26
CA SER A 273 -24.75 4.52 12.39
C SER A 273 -23.62 5.50 12.14
N TYR A 274 -22.40 5.08 12.44
CA TYR A 274 -21.20 5.78 12.01
C TYR A 274 -20.69 5.00 10.80
N PRO A 275 -21.38 5.06 9.63
CA PRO A 275 -20.85 4.44 8.44
C PRO A 275 -19.50 5.11 8.19
N LEU A 276 -18.43 4.32 8.14
CA LEU A 276 -17.09 4.74 7.70
C LEU A 276 -16.15 5.34 8.76
N PHE A 277 -16.23 4.93 10.03
CA PHE A 277 -15.15 5.22 10.98
C PHE A 277 -14.33 3.97 11.29
N TYR A 278 -13.11 3.95 10.78
CA TYR A 278 -12.02 3.22 11.41
C TYR A 278 -11.46 4.13 12.49
N PHE A 279 -11.68 3.78 13.74
CA PHE A 279 -10.82 4.30 14.79
C PHE A 279 -9.47 3.64 14.59
N TYR A 280 -8.50 4.43 14.18
CA TYR A 280 -7.11 4.03 14.23
C TYR A 280 -6.56 4.58 15.53
N GLY A 281 -6.05 3.70 16.37
CA GLY A 281 -5.49 4.15 17.62
C GLY A 281 -4.29 3.35 18.06
N SER A 282 -3.51 3.98 18.93
CA SER A 282 -2.39 3.35 19.59
C SER A 282 -2.73 3.10 21.05
N VAL A 283 -2.39 1.92 21.53
CA VAL A 283 -2.57 1.50 22.92
C VAL A 283 -1.30 0.73 23.36
N PRO A 284 -0.87 0.81 24.62
CA PRO A 284 0.23 -0.02 25.11
C PRO A 284 0.03 -1.51 24.80
N VAL A 285 1.07 -2.21 24.35
CA VAL A 285 0.96 -3.63 23.94
C VAL A 285 0.47 -4.52 25.08
N ASP A 286 0.85 -4.22 26.32
CA ASP A 286 0.42 -4.94 27.51
C ASP A 286 -1.04 -4.69 27.89
N GLU A 287 -1.69 -3.71 27.27
CA GLU A 287 -3.13 -3.44 27.38
C GLU A 287 -3.96 -4.15 26.30
N VAL A 288 -3.31 -4.91 25.41
CA VAL A 288 -3.94 -5.64 24.32
C VAL A 288 -3.74 -7.15 24.48
N SER A 289 -4.82 -7.91 24.26
CA SER A 289 -4.76 -9.38 24.23
C SER A 289 -5.43 -9.93 22.99
N ALA A 290 -4.88 -11.01 22.43
CA ALA A 290 -5.56 -11.81 21.42
C ALA A 290 -6.94 -12.26 21.91
N LYS A 291 -7.98 -12.12 21.07
CA LYS A 291 -9.24 -12.85 21.28
C LYS A 291 -9.06 -14.27 20.74
N SER A 292 -9.22 -15.24 21.62
CA SER A 292 -9.32 -16.68 21.31
C SER A 292 -10.62 -17.00 20.59
#